data_AF-A0A659UTX0-F1
#
_entry.id   AF-A0A659UTX0-F1
#
_cell.length_a   1.000
_cell.length_b   1.000
_cell.length_c   1.000
_cell.angle_alpha   90.00
_cell.angle_beta   90.00
_cell.angle_gamma   90.00
#
_symmetry.space_group_name_H-M   'P 1'
#
loop_
_entity.id
_entity.type
_entity.pdbx_description
1 polymer ?
#
loop_
_entity_poly.entity_id
_entity_poly.type
_entity_poly.pdbx_seq_one_letter_code
_entity_poly.pdbx_strand_id
1 'polypeptide(L)'
;DWMPAASDQDSPDVYAPWVDWQAGVEGQSHISQDRLTAQNWDDFYPAARRTALAEMRRREPASARLLIETKGSGEPAEIRLALIQLMHFGLGPYDVPFLKGLSADRSGKVRELAGRLLARLGQHGLPGEGGGEDPVTELAAFVSAGKSGFIRRRATYTPVKPKSPAQDQRRAELFGTCNLVDLAARFGVGETEFIAGWQFGADNNADIFFARMVAASGSDGAVAHMADTLVAEGG
;
A
#
# COMPACT_ATOMS: atom_id res chain seq x y z
N ASP A 1 7.19 28.44 9.74
CA ASP A 1 7.75 28.35 8.37
C ASP A 1 8.91 27.39 8.33
N TRP A 2 8.66 26.19 7.83
CA TRP A 2 9.69 25.21 7.52
C TRP A 2 9.71 25.04 6.00
N MET A 3 10.91 24.97 5.41
CA MET A 3 11.13 24.82 3.97
C MET A 3 12.15 23.70 3.74
N PRO A 4 11.87 22.70 2.88
CA PRO A 4 12.77 21.57 2.68
C PRO A 4 14.05 21.99 1.94
N ALA A 5 15.17 21.35 2.22
CA ALA A 5 16.36 21.50 1.38
C ALA A 5 16.19 20.70 0.08
N ALA A 6 16.89 21.08 -0.99
CA ALA A 6 16.77 20.36 -2.27
C ALA A 6 17.20 18.89 -2.20
N SER A 7 18.15 18.56 -1.32
CA SER A 7 18.62 17.19 -1.05
C SER A 7 17.75 16.41 -0.06
N ASP A 8 16.70 17.03 0.49
CA ASP A 8 15.84 16.41 1.50
C ASP A 8 15.05 15.26 0.87
N GLN A 9 15.35 14.05 1.36
CA GLN A 9 14.72 12.81 0.89
C GLN A 9 13.28 12.71 1.35
N ASP A 10 12.93 13.32 2.49
CA ASP A 10 11.63 13.23 3.13
C ASP A 10 10.72 14.41 2.76
N SER A 11 11.20 15.34 1.92
CA SER A 11 10.42 16.46 1.41
C SER A 11 9.14 15.97 0.70
N PRO A 12 7.94 16.44 1.09
CA PRO A 12 6.71 16.08 0.41
C PRO A 12 6.72 16.45 -1.08
N ASP A 13 6.15 15.58 -1.92
CA ASP A 13 6.18 15.74 -3.39
C ASP A 13 5.54 17.05 -3.88
N VAL A 14 4.61 17.65 -3.11
CA VAL A 14 4.01 18.96 -3.40
C VAL A 14 5.04 20.09 -3.48
N TYR A 15 6.18 19.94 -2.82
CA TYR A 15 7.26 20.93 -2.85
C TYR A 15 8.24 20.71 -4.00
N ALA A 16 8.10 19.65 -4.82
CA ALA A 16 9.01 19.38 -5.93
C ALA A 16 9.20 20.60 -6.87
N PRO A 17 8.14 21.29 -7.34
CA PRO A 17 8.31 22.47 -8.20
C PRO A 17 9.04 23.63 -7.51
N TRP A 18 8.88 23.76 -6.20
CA TRP A 18 9.53 24.82 -5.43
C TRP A 18 11.00 24.49 -5.17
N VAL A 19 11.33 23.24 -4.84
CA VAL A 19 12.71 22.75 -4.71
C VAL A 19 13.47 22.95 -6.02
N ASP A 20 12.87 22.58 -7.15
CA ASP A 20 13.46 22.76 -8.48
C ASP A 20 13.67 24.24 -8.80
N TRP A 21 12.72 25.11 -8.42
CA TRP A 21 12.86 26.56 -8.58
C TRP A 21 14.00 27.11 -7.72
N GLN A 22 14.11 26.72 -6.45
CA GLN A 22 15.16 27.19 -5.56
C GLN A 22 16.55 26.80 -6.10
N ALA A 23 16.72 25.56 -6.54
CA ALA A 23 17.95 25.09 -7.15
C ALA A 23 18.32 25.88 -8.42
N GLY A 24 17.32 26.21 -9.25
CA GLY A 24 17.52 27.05 -10.44
C GLY A 24 17.96 28.48 -10.11
N VAL A 25 17.44 29.06 -9.02
CA VAL A 25 17.88 30.38 -8.52
C VAL A 25 19.30 30.33 -7.95
N GLU A 26 19.70 29.21 -7.36
CA GLU A 26 21.05 28.96 -6.82
C GLU A 26 22.07 28.54 -7.92
N GLY A 27 21.67 28.51 -9.20
CA GLY A 27 22.54 28.20 -10.33
C GLY A 27 22.84 26.70 -10.50
N GLN A 28 22.08 25.83 -9.83
CA GLN A 28 22.11 24.38 -10.03
C GLN A 28 21.07 23.99 -11.10
N SER A 29 21.45 23.04 -11.97
CA SER A 29 20.83 22.72 -13.26
C SER A 29 19.29 22.72 -13.27
N HIS A 30 18.71 23.39 -14.28
CA HIS A 30 17.29 23.31 -14.62
C HIS A 30 16.94 21.92 -15.15
N ILE A 31 16.03 21.20 -14.48
CA ILE A 31 15.59 19.86 -14.93
C ILE A 31 14.10 19.84 -15.28
N SER A 32 13.43 20.99 -15.18
CA SER A 32 11.96 21.06 -15.21
C SER A 32 11.27 20.66 -16.53
N GLN A 33 11.99 20.17 -17.56
CA GLN A 33 11.41 19.72 -18.83
C GLN A 33 11.94 18.39 -19.38
N ASP A 34 13.07 17.88 -18.91
CA ASP A 34 13.62 16.65 -19.46
C ASP A 34 12.93 15.43 -18.86
N ARG A 35 12.67 14.42 -19.70
CA ARG A 35 12.15 13.13 -19.23
C ARG A 35 13.19 12.48 -18.29
N LEU A 36 12.75 11.96 -17.16
CA LEU A 36 13.61 11.18 -16.27
C LEU A 36 14.06 9.88 -16.96
N THR A 37 15.36 9.63 -16.91
CA THR A 37 16.07 8.48 -17.48
C THR A 37 17.11 7.95 -16.50
N ALA A 38 17.77 6.84 -16.83
CA ALA A 38 18.87 6.33 -16.01
C ALA A 38 20.09 7.27 -16.04
N GLN A 39 20.29 8.00 -17.14
CA GLN A 39 21.44 8.88 -17.37
C GLN A 39 21.36 10.17 -16.54
N ASN A 40 20.16 10.76 -16.42
CA ASN A 40 19.95 12.00 -15.66
C ASN A 40 19.34 11.76 -14.26
N TRP A 41 19.34 10.51 -13.77
CA TRP A 41 18.73 10.17 -12.47
C TRP A 41 19.28 10.99 -11.30
N ASP A 42 20.60 11.16 -11.29
CA ASP A 42 21.33 11.82 -10.22
C ASP A 42 21.22 13.35 -10.30
N ASP A 43 20.72 13.86 -11.44
CA ASP A 43 20.41 15.28 -11.60
C ASP A 43 19.10 15.61 -10.87
N PHE A 44 18.11 14.71 -10.88
CA PHE A 44 16.81 14.97 -10.25
C PHE A 44 16.89 14.92 -8.72
N TYR A 45 16.39 15.99 -8.09
CA TYR A 45 16.13 16.02 -6.66
C TYR A 45 15.09 14.96 -6.24
N PRO A 46 15.13 14.47 -4.99
CA PRO A 46 14.30 13.35 -4.54
C PRO A 46 12.80 13.51 -4.81
N ALA A 47 12.23 14.68 -4.47
CA ALA A 47 10.81 14.96 -4.67
C ALA A 47 10.43 15.05 -6.16
N ALA A 48 11.27 15.70 -6.97
CA ALA A 48 11.09 15.79 -8.42
C ALA A 48 11.18 14.41 -9.09
N ARG A 49 12.13 13.58 -8.64
CA ARG A 49 12.32 12.20 -9.10
C ARG A 49 11.09 11.35 -8.83
N ARG A 50 10.53 11.42 -7.62
CA ARG A 50 9.30 10.66 -7.28
C ARG A 50 8.10 11.15 -8.07
N THR A 51 7.95 12.46 -8.23
CA THR A 51 6.88 13.06 -9.05
C THR A 51 6.96 12.60 -10.50
N ALA A 52 8.16 12.65 -11.10
CA ALA A 52 8.40 12.19 -12.47
C ALA A 52 8.12 10.69 -12.62
N LEU A 53 8.60 9.86 -11.69
CA LEU A 53 8.33 8.41 -11.69
C LEU A 53 6.84 8.08 -11.51
N ALA A 54 6.11 8.83 -10.69
CA ALA A 54 4.67 8.64 -10.51
C ALA A 54 3.89 8.93 -11.80
N GLU A 55 4.23 10.00 -12.52
CA GLU A 55 3.68 10.29 -13.85
C GLU A 55 4.07 9.21 -14.87
N MET A 56 5.34 8.78 -14.89
CA MET A 56 5.78 7.69 -15.77
C MET A 56 5.06 6.38 -15.45
N ARG A 57 4.81 6.05 -14.18
CA ARG A 57 4.04 4.85 -13.80
C ARG A 57 2.61 4.87 -14.31
N ARG A 58 1.98 6.05 -14.39
CA ARG A 58 0.63 6.22 -14.96
C ARG A 58 0.60 6.09 -16.49
N ARG A 59 1.65 6.52 -17.19
CA ARG A 59 1.65 6.60 -18.68
C ARG A 59 2.42 5.48 -19.36
N GLU A 60 3.57 5.10 -18.80
CA GLU A 60 4.56 4.17 -19.34
C GLU A 60 5.07 3.22 -18.22
N PRO A 61 4.19 2.40 -17.62
CA PRO A 61 4.48 1.62 -16.41
C PRO A 61 5.70 0.71 -16.53
N ALA A 62 5.93 0.12 -17.71
CA ALA A 62 7.07 -0.75 -17.97
C ALA A 62 8.42 0.00 -17.93
N SER A 63 8.48 1.19 -18.53
CA SER A 63 9.70 2.03 -18.53
C SER A 63 10.02 2.54 -17.13
N ALA A 64 9.00 2.96 -16.38
CA ALA A 64 9.15 3.36 -14.98
C ALA A 64 9.63 2.21 -14.10
N ARG A 65 9.05 1.00 -14.24
CA ARG A 65 9.51 -0.19 -13.51
C ARG A 65 10.98 -0.48 -13.79
N LEU A 66 11.39 -0.50 -15.05
CA LEU A 66 12.78 -0.79 -15.43
C LEU A 66 13.74 0.24 -14.81
N LEU A 67 13.35 1.52 -14.77
CA LEU A 67 14.15 2.57 -14.16
C LEU A 67 14.25 2.40 -12.63
N ILE A 68 13.14 2.10 -11.95
CA ILE A 68 13.11 1.80 -10.50
C ILE A 68 13.98 0.58 -10.19
N GLU A 69 13.88 -0.49 -10.99
CA GLU A 69 14.68 -1.71 -10.82
C GLU A 69 16.18 -1.43 -11.00
N THR A 70 16.54 -0.69 -12.05
CA THR A 70 17.92 -0.38 -12.39
C THR A 70 18.58 0.52 -11.35
N LYS A 71 17.93 1.64 -10.99
CA LYS A 71 18.53 2.66 -10.12
C LYS A 71 18.24 2.43 -8.64
N GLY A 72 17.08 1.87 -8.31
CA GLY A 72 16.67 1.64 -6.93
C GLY A 72 17.55 0.65 -6.18
N SER A 73 18.10 -0.38 -6.83
CA SER A 73 18.88 -1.43 -6.14
C SER A 73 20.07 -0.89 -5.31
N GLY A 74 20.71 0.18 -5.77
CA GLY A 74 21.83 0.84 -5.09
C GLY A 74 21.44 1.81 -3.99
N GLU A 75 20.17 2.23 -3.93
CA GLU A 75 19.69 3.27 -3.02
C GLU A 75 19.59 2.76 -1.56
N PRO A 76 19.59 3.67 -0.57
CA PRO A 76 19.29 3.33 0.82
C PRO A 76 17.90 2.70 0.99
N ALA A 77 17.68 1.96 2.09
CA ALA A 77 16.44 1.20 2.30
C ALA A 77 15.16 2.06 2.24
N GLU A 78 15.16 3.25 2.84
CA GLU A 78 13.99 4.13 2.85
C GLU A 78 13.70 4.72 1.46
N ILE A 79 14.75 4.98 0.66
CA ILE A 79 14.59 5.44 -0.73
C ILE A 79 14.04 4.32 -1.60
N ARG A 80 14.56 3.09 -1.47
CA ARG A 80 13.98 1.92 -2.17
C ARG A 80 12.52 1.74 -1.82
N LEU A 81 12.18 1.87 -0.54
CA LEU A 81 10.81 1.76 -0.07
C LEU A 81 9.92 2.81 -0.74
N ALA A 82 10.32 4.08 -0.77
CA ALA A 82 9.58 5.16 -1.43
C ALA A 82 9.42 4.92 -2.95
N LEU A 83 10.46 4.45 -3.64
CA LEU A 83 10.39 4.13 -5.06
C LEU A 83 9.42 2.97 -5.35
N ILE A 84 9.42 1.93 -4.52
CA ILE A 84 8.54 0.77 -4.68
C ILE A 84 7.09 1.15 -4.37
N GLN A 85 6.82 2.10 -3.47
CA GLN A 85 5.45 2.60 -3.22
C GLN A 85 4.82 3.18 -4.50
N LEU A 86 5.61 3.78 -5.40
CA LEU A 86 5.12 4.32 -6.67
C LEU A 86 4.56 3.24 -7.60
N MET A 87 4.87 1.97 -7.39
CA MET A 87 4.35 0.85 -8.18
C MET A 87 2.82 0.74 -8.09
N HIS A 88 2.19 1.30 -7.05
CA HIS A 88 0.73 1.37 -6.92
C HIS A 88 0.09 2.05 -8.15
N PHE A 89 0.74 3.06 -8.73
CA PHE A 89 0.29 3.62 -10.00
C PHE A 89 0.55 2.63 -11.13
N GLY A 90 -0.48 2.26 -11.89
CA GLY A 90 -0.33 1.35 -13.04
C GLY A 90 0.13 -0.06 -12.66
N LEU A 91 -0.11 -0.49 -11.41
CA LEU A 91 0.23 -1.82 -10.92
C LEU A 91 -0.41 -2.89 -11.81
N GLY A 92 0.38 -3.84 -12.31
CA GLY A 92 -0.12 -4.86 -13.22
C GLY A 92 0.69 -6.16 -13.22
N PRO A 93 0.23 -7.17 -13.97
CA PRO A 93 0.85 -8.51 -14.00
C PRO A 93 2.31 -8.50 -14.46
N TYR A 94 2.71 -7.52 -15.28
CA TYR A 94 4.10 -7.36 -15.72
C TYR A 94 5.05 -6.90 -14.61
N ASP A 95 4.53 -6.43 -13.47
CA ASP A 95 5.32 -6.03 -12.31
C ASP A 95 5.65 -7.24 -11.40
N VAL A 96 4.94 -8.37 -11.57
CA VAL A 96 5.06 -9.56 -10.70
C VAL A 96 6.50 -10.11 -10.62
N PRO A 97 7.26 -10.28 -11.72
CA PRO A 97 8.62 -10.81 -11.62
C PRO A 97 9.54 -9.91 -10.79
N PHE A 98 9.47 -8.60 -10.98
CA PHE A 98 10.25 -7.63 -10.21
C PHE A 98 9.87 -7.68 -8.72
N LEU A 99 8.57 -7.65 -8.40
CA LEU A 99 8.09 -7.69 -7.03
C LEU A 99 8.43 -9.01 -6.31
N LYS A 100 8.40 -10.14 -7.01
CA LYS A 100 8.87 -11.43 -6.47
C LYS A 100 10.37 -11.40 -6.18
N GLY A 101 11.17 -10.76 -7.04
CA GLY A 101 12.60 -10.56 -6.83
C GLY A 101 12.94 -9.80 -5.53
N LEU A 102 12.06 -8.88 -5.11
CA LEU A 102 12.23 -8.11 -3.87
C LEU A 102 12.09 -8.95 -2.59
N SER A 103 11.67 -10.22 -2.66
CA SER A 103 11.71 -11.14 -1.50
C SER A 103 13.12 -11.33 -0.94
N ALA A 104 14.16 -11.11 -1.76
CA ALA A 104 15.56 -11.14 -1.34
C ALA A 104 16.10 -9.77 -0.88
N ASP A 105 15.27 -8.72 -0.83
CA ASP A 105 15.73 -7.40 -0.39
C ASP A 105 16.19 -7.45 1.08
N ARG A 106 17.27 -6.72 1.38
CA ARG A 106 17.85 -6.60 2.73
C ARG A 106 16.95 -5.92 3.76
N SER A 107 16.00 -5.09 3.33
CA SER A 107 15.06 -4.38 4.19
C SER A 107 13.77 -5.18 4.37
N GLY A 108 13.41 -5.48 5.62
CA GLY A 108 12.13 -6.11 5.95
C GLY A 108 10.93 -5.31 5.45
N LYS A 109 10.96 -3.98 5.58
CA LYS A 109 9.88 -3.09 5.11
C LYS A 109 9.70 -3.17 3.58
N VAL A 110 10.79 -3.30 2.83
CA VAL A 110 10.72 -3.44 1.36
C VAL A 110 10.11 -4.78 0.97
N ARG A 111 10.53 -5.87 1.63
CA ARG A 111 9.96 -7.22 1.42
C ARG A 111 8.45 -7.22 1.71
N GLU A 112 8.05 -6.59 2.82
CA GLU A 112 6.65 -6.49 3.22
C GLU A 112 5.82 -5.72 2.19
N LEU A 113 6.28 -4.53 1.77
CA LEU A 113 5.59 -3.73 0.76
C LEU A 113 5.44 -4.49 -0.57
N ALA A 114 6.49 -5.18 -1.01
CA ALA A 114 6.44 -6.01 -2.21
C ALA A 114 5.39 -7.13 -2.08
N GLY A 115 5.32 -7.79 -0.91
CA GLY A 115 4.29 -8.78 -0.60
C GLY A 115 2.88 -8.23 -0.68
N ARG A 116 2.63 -7.02 -0.17
CA ARG A 116 1.31 -6.37 -0.26
C ARG A 116 0.93 -6.03 -1.70
N LEU A 117 1.86 -5.48 -2.48
CA LEU A 117 1.62 -5.19 -3.91
C LEU A 117 1.37 -6.47 -4.71
N LEU A 118 2.04 -7.58 -4.37
CA LEU A 118 1.75 -8.88 -4.95
C LEU A 118 0.36 -9.39 -4.55
N ALA A 119 -0.07 -9.22 -3.30
CA ALA A 119 -1.42 -9.58 -2.85
C ALA A 119 -2.51 -8.84 -3.64
N ARG A 120 -2.32 -7.54 -3.93
CA ARG A 120 -3.22 -6.77 -4.82
C ARG A 120 -3.38 -7.39 -6.21
N LEU A 121 -2.34 -8.08 -6.70
CA LEU A 121 -2.31 -8.79 -7.98
C LEU A 121 -2.77 -10.25 -7.88
N GLY A 122 -3.33 -10.66 -6.74
CA GLY A 122 -3.70 -12.05 -6.46
C GLY A 122 -2.50 -12.99 -6.33
N GLN A 123 -1.29 -12.45 -6.16
CA GLN A 123 -0.05 -13.21 -5.95
C GLN A 123 0.28 -13.27 -4.45
N HIS A 124 -0.56 -13.93 -3.66
CA HIS A 124 -0.32 -14.13 -2.24
C HIS A 124 0.10 -15.58 -1.98
N GLY A 125 0.81 -15.81 -0.87
CA GLY A 125 1.11 -17.16 -0.42
C GLY A 125 -0.20 -17.90 -0.15
N LEU A 126 -0.26 -19.20 -0.47
CA LEU A 126 -1.35 -20.04 0.01
C LEU A 126 -1.41 -19.91 1.54
N PRO A 127 -2.61 -19.78 2.16
CA PRO A 127 -2.72 -19.84 3.60
C PRO A 127 -2.08 -21.15 4.07
N GLY A 128 -0.97 -21.05 4.80
CA GLY A 128 -0.36 -22.23 5.41
C GLY A 128 -1.41 -22.91 6.28
N GLU A 129 -1.54 -24.22 6.19
CA GLU A 129 -2.41 -25.01 7.06
C GLU A 129 -2.09 -24.66 8.51
N GLY A 130 -2.99 -23.91 9.14
CA GLY A 130 -2.72 -23.12 10.33
C GLY A 130 -2.24 -23.94 11.51
N GLY A 131 -1.00 -23.67 11.95
CA GLY A 131 -0.61 -23.84 13.33
C GLY A 131 -1.11 -22.66 14.19
N GLY A 132 -1.15 -22.82 15.50
CA GLY A 132 -1.68 -21.84 16.47
C GLY A 132 -0.96 -20.48 16.56
N GLU A 133 -0.03 -20.18 15.65
CA GLU A 133 0.72 -18.93 15.54
C GLU A 133 0.56 -18.26 14.15
N ASP A 134 -0.53 -18.54 13.42
CA ASP A 134 -0.85 -17.82 12.18
C ASP A 134 -1.41 -16.41 12.48
N PRO A 135 -0.72 -15.32 12.10
CA PRO A 135 -1.19 -13.94 12.33
C PRO A 135 -2.56 -13.66 11.71
N VAL A 136 -2.90 -14.30 10.59
CA VAL A 136 -4.20 -14.10 9.92
C VAL A 136 -5.31 -14.74 10.75
N THR A 137 -5.07 -15.90 11.35
CA THR A 137 -5.99 -16.54 12.29
C THR A 137 -6.15 -15.72 13.58
N GLU A 138 -5.06 -15.15 14.11
CA GLU A 138 -5.12 -14.22 15.24
C GLU A 138 -5.97 -12.99 14.90
N LEU A 139 -5.78 -12.40 13.71
CA LEU A 139 -6.57 -11.26 13.25
C LEU A 139 -8.04 -11.62 13.08
N ALA A 140 -8.34 -12.79 12.50
CA ALA A 140 -9.71 -13.27 12.33
C ALA A 140 -10.45 -13.41 13.68
N ALA A 141 -9.73 -13.73 14.77
CA ALA A 141 -10.32 -13.78 16.11
C ALA A 141 -10.78 -12.40 16.64
N PHE A 142 -10.28 -11.30 16.06
CA PHE A 142 -10.78 -9.94 16.32
C PHE A 142 -12.00 -9.57 15.47
N VAL A 143 -12.58 -10.50 14.70
CA VAL A 143 -13.76 -10.24 13.86
C VAL A 143 -14.82 -11.32 14.13
N SER A 144 -16.00 -10.89 14.53
CA SER A 144 -17.16 -11.77 14.76
C SER A 144 -17.99 -11.88 13.49
N ALA A 145 -18.18 -13.12 13.00
CA ALA A 145 -19.06 -13.40 11.88
C ALA A 145 -20.51 -13.61 12.35
N GLY A 146 -21.45 -12.93 11.70
CA GLY A 146 -22.88 -13.01 11.94
C GLY A 146 -23.68 -13.14 10.65
N LYS A 147 -25.01 -13.07 10.77
CA LYS A 147 -25.95 -13.02 9.64
C LYS A 147 -26.98 -11.94 9.91
N SER A 148 -27.31 -11.15 8.89
CA SER A 148 -28.38 -10.15 8.92
C SER A 148 -29.42 -10.39 7.82
N GLY A 149 -30.68 -10.05 8.10
CA GLY A 149 -31.80 -10.18 7.16
C GLY A 149 -32.59 -11.49 7.24
N PHE A 150 -33.92 -11.39 7.09
CA PHE A 150 -34.86 -12.52 7.21
C PHE A 150 -35.08 -13.32 5.92
N ILE A 151 -34.95 -12.68 4.75
CA ILE A 151 -35.27 -13.29 3.43
C ILE A 151 -34.00 -13.61 2.63
N ARG A 152 -32.97 -12.74 2.70
CA ARG A 152 -31.62 -13.01 2.20
C ARG A 152 -30.64 -12.76 3.34
N ARG A 153 -30.14 -13.82 3.96
CA ARG A 153 -29.17 -13.74 5.05
C ARG A 153 -27.83 -13.29 4.48
N ARG A 154 -27.49 -12.01 4.64
CA ARG A 154 -26.16 -11.46 4.31
C ARG A 154 -25.21 -11.77 5.47
N ALA A 155 -24.00 -12.26 5.18
CA ALA A 155 -22.97 -12.39 6.20
C ALA A 155 -22.58 -11.00 6.71
N THR A 156 -22.35 -10.89 8.02
CA THR A 156 -21.87 -9.65 8.65
C THR A 156 -20.58 -9.90 9.38
N TYR A 157 -19.65 -8.95 9.35
CA TYR A 157 -18.36 -9.02 10.01
C TYR A 157 -18.21 -7.83 10.95
N THR A 158 -18.28 -8.10 12.24
CA THR A 158 -18.24 -7.05 13.27
C THR A 158 -16.90 -7.10 14.00
N PRO A 159 -16.11 -6.02 14.00
CA PRO A 159 -14.88 -5.97 14.79
C PRO A 159 -15.19 -6.16 16.29
N VAL A 160 -14.44 -7.05 16.91
CA VAL A 160 -14.51 -7.34 18.35
C VAL A 160 -13.72 -6.27 19.09
N LYS A 161 -14.35 -5.64 20.08
CA LYS A 161 -13.71 -4.62 20.91
C LYS A 161 -12.59 -5.25 21.77
N PRO A 162 -11.35 -4.74 21.70
CA PRO A 162 -10.26 -5.23 22.54
C PRO A 162 -10.53 -5.01 24.03
N LYS A 163 -10.02 -5.91 24.87
CA LYS A 163 -10.18 -5.83 26.34
C LYS A 163 -9.04 -5.07 27.03
N SER A 164 -7.96 -4.78 26.31
CA SER A 164 -6.82 -4.03 26.83
C SER A 164 -6.11 -3.23 25.73
N PRO A 165 -5.34 -2.19 26.09
CA PRO A 165 -4.52 -1.44 25.14
C PRO A 165 -3.51 -2.32 24.37
N ALA A 166 -2.96 -3.34 25.03
CA ALA A 166 -2.04 -4.29 24.38
C ALA A 166 -2.74 -5.10 23.28
N GLN A 167 -3.98 -5.52 23.51
CA GLN A 167 -4.78 -6.20 22.48
C GLN A 167 -5.14 -5.27 21.32
N ASP A 168 -5.43 -3.99 21.59
CA ASP A 168 -5.72 -3.02 20.52
C ASP A 168 -4.47 -2.74 19.67
N GLN A 169 -3.31 -2.57 20.31
CA GLN A 169 -2.02 -2.41 19.61
C GLN A 169 -1.69 -3.63 18.74
N ARG A 170 -1.90 -4.85 19.27
CA ARG A 170 -1.69 -6.08 18.51
C ARG A 170 -2.64 -6.20 17.33
N ARG A 171 -3.93 -5.87 17.52
CA ARG A 171 -4.91 -5.80 16.43
C ARG A 171 -4.48 -4.82 15.34
N ALA A 172 -4.00 -3.63 15.72
CA ALA A 172 -3.49 -2.63 14.77
C ALA A 172 -2.28 -3.14 13.96
N GLU A 173 -1.34 -3.83 14.62
CA GLU A 173 -0.18 -4.48 13.96
C GLU A 173 -0.62 -5.56 12.97
N LEU A 174 -1.58 -6.39 13.35
CA LEU A 174 -2.11 -7.47 12.51
C LEU A 174 -2.83 -6.92 11.27
N PHE A 175 -3.70 -5.91 11.44
CA PHE A 175 -4.28 -5.21 10.29
C PHE A 175 -3.23 -4.53 9.42
N GLY A 176 -2.16 -4.05 10.05
CA GLY A 176 -1.00 -3.52 9.37
C GLY A 176 -0.33 -4.56 8.48
N THR A 177 -0.16 -5.80 8.93
CA THR A 177 0.76 -6.77 8.31
C THR A 177 0.08 -7.87 7.48
N CYS A 178 -1.18 -8.20 7.76
CA CYS A 178 -1.94 -9.21 7.03
C CYS A 178 -2.55 -8.64 5.74
N ASN A 179 -2.78 -9.51 4.74
CA ASN A 179 -3.46 -9.11 3.51
C ASN A 179 -4.98 -9.31 3.63
N LEU A 180 -5.74 -8.47 2.93
CA LEU A 180 -7.21 -8.55 2.85
C LEU A 180 -7.68 -9.91 2.34
N VAL A 181 -7.07 -10.40 1.26
CA VAL A 181 -7.42 -11.68 0.64
C VAL A 181 -7.27 -12.85 1.60
N ASP A 182 -6.22 -12.86 2.43
CA ASP A 182 -5.97 -13.93 3.40
C ASP A 182 -6.98 -13.86 4.56
N LEU A 183 -7.29 -12.65 5.05
CA LEU A 183 -8.31 -12.45 6.07
C LEU A 183 -9.70 -12.89 5.58
N ALA A 184 -10.11 -12.44 4.39
CA ALA A 184 -11.40 -12.81 3.80
C ALA A 184 -11.52 -14.33 3.60
N ALA A 185 -10.44 -14.99 3.17
CA ALA A 185 -10.38 -16.43 3.03
C ALA A 185 -10.59 -17.17 4.37
N ARG A 186 -10.21 -16.60 5.52
CA ARG A 186 -10.51 -17.20 6.84
C ARG A 186 -12.01 -17.29 7.13
N PHE A 187 -12.81 -16.44 6.49
CA PHE A 187 -14.27 -16.46 6.57
C PHE A 187 -14.93 -17.19 5.38
N GLY A 188 -14.14 -17.76 4.47
CA GLY A 188 -14.63 -18.51 3.31
C GLY A 188 -15.28 -17.64 2.24
N VAL A 189 -14.92 -16.35 2.16
CA VAL A 189 -15.50 -15.39 1.23
C VAL A 189 -14.42 -14.64 0.44
N GLY A 190 -14.81 -14.01 -0.66
CA GLY A 190 -13.95 -13.10 -1.41
C GLY A 190 -13.83 -11.72 -0.76
N GLU A 191 -12.86 -10.92 -1.20
CA GLU A 191 -12.59 -9.58 -0.66
C GLU A 191 -13.81 -8.65 -0.71
N THR A 192 -14.51 -8.61 -1.84
CA THR A 192 -15.69 -7.74 -2.01
C THR A 192 -16.86 -8.16 -1.13
N GLU A 193 -17.10 -9.47 -0.97
CA GLU A 193 -18.13 -9.98 -0.06
C GLU A 193 -17.77 -9.69 1.41
N PHE A 194 -16.49 -9.79 1.77
CA PHE A 194 -16.01 -9.44 3.11
C PHE A 194 -16.22 -7.95 3.42
N ILE A 195 -15.81 -7.06 2.51
CA ILE A 195 -16.04 -5.61 2.62
C ILE A 195 -17.54 -5.30 2.72
N ALA A 196 -18.34 -5.90 1.85
CA ALA A 196 -19.80 -5.76 1.85
C ALA A 196 -20.45 -6.20 3.18
N GLY A 197 -19.88 -7.17 3.88
CA GLY A 197 -20.39 -7.63 5.17
C GLY A 197 -19.88 -6.83 6.37
N TRP A 198 -18.84 -6.01 6.21
CA TRP A 198 -18.23 -5.28 7.31
C TRP A 198 -19.23 -4.35 8.00
N GLN A 199 -19.22 -4.31 9.33
CA GLN A 199 -20.12 -3.49 10.12
C GLN A 199 -19.38 -2.23 10.60
N PHE A 200 -19.36 -1.20 9.75
CA PHE A 200 -18.79 0.10 10.08
C PHE A 200 -19.53 0.78 11.24
N GLY A 201 -18.81 1.59 12.01
CA GLY A 201 -19.31 2.31 13.18
C GLY A 201 -19.39 1.46 14.45
N ALA A 202 -19.14 0.15 14.37
CA ALA A 202 -19.02 -0.71 15.55
C ALA A 202 -17.75 -0.42 16.37
N ASP A 203 -16.65 -0.08 15.69
CA ASP A 203 -15.38 0.35 16.27
C ASP A 203 -14.58 1.19 15.26
N ASN A 204 -14.57 2.51 15.44
CA ASN A 204 -13.92 3.45 14.50
C ASN A 204 -12.42 3.16 14.27
N ASN A 205 -11.70 2.66 15.28
CA ASN A 205 -10.28 2.32 15.10
C ASN A 205 -10.13 1.10 14.20
N ALA A 206 -10.98 0.09 14.39
CA ALA A 206 -10.99 -1.09 13.54
C ALA A 206 -11.39 -0.73 12.09
N ASP A 207 -12.32 0.19 11.90
CA ASP A 207 -12.72 0.67 10.57
C ASP A 207 -11.56 1.36 9.84
N ILE A 208 -10.79 2.20 10.55
CA ILE A 208 -9.58 2.83 10.00
C ILE A 208 -8.53 1.78 9.64
N PHE A 209 -8.30 0.80 10.52
CA PHE A 209 -7.33 -0.27 10.27
C PHE A 209 -7.75 -1.14 9.09
N PHE A 210 -9.04 -1.47 8.99
CA PHE A 210 -9.59 -2.23 7.89
C PHE A 210 -9.47 -1.48 6.57
N ALA A 211 -9.87 -0.20 6.51
CA ALA A 211 -9.71 0.64 5.32
C ALA A 211 -8.23 0.74 4.87
N ARG A 212 -7.29 0.86 5.82
CA ARG A 212 -5.85 0.85 5.53
C ARG A 212 -5.37 -0.50 4.97
N MET A 213 -5.84 -1.61 5.52
CA MET A 213 -5.55 -2.95 4.98
C MET A 213 -6.05 -3.07 3.53
N VAL A 214 -7.28 -2.65 3.26
CA VAL A 214 -7.86 -2.68 1.90
C VAL A 214 -7.03 -1.83 0.94
N ALA A 215 -6.69 -0.59 1.32
CA ALA A 215 -5.84 0.27 0.50
C ALA A 215 -4.45 -0.35 0.24
N ALA A 216 -3.87 -1.03 1.22
CA ALA A 216 -2.52 -1.57 1.09
C ALA A 216 -2.44 -2.88 0.29
N SER A 217 -3.43 -3.76 0.44
CA SER A 217 -3.34 -5.16 -0.05
C SER A 217 -4.52 -5.64 -0.88
N GLY A 218 -5.65 -4.91 -0.87
CA GLY A 218 -6.84 -5.29 -1.61
C GLY A 218 -6.67 -5.12 -3.12
N SER A 219 -7.26 -6.01 -3.90
CA SER A 219 -7.35 -5.84 -5.35
C SER A 219 -7.98 -4.50 -5.74
N ASP A 220 -7.75 -4.03 -6.97
CA ASP A 220 -8.36 -2.77 -7.44
C ASP A 220 -9.90 -2.79 -7.33
N GLY A 221 -10.52 -3.95 -7.56
CA GLY A 221 -11.94 -4.14 -7.35
C GLY A 221 -12.36 -4.04 -5.88
N ALA A 222 -11.56 -4.57 -4.95
CA ALA A 222 -11.81 -4.43 -3.51
C ALA A 222 -11.67 -2.97 -3.04
N VAL A 223 -10.64 -2.26 -3.51
CA VAL A 223 -10.45 -0.82 -3.20
C VAL A 223 -11.60 0.02 -3.72
N ALA A 224 -12.01 -0.19 -4.97
CA ALA A 224 -13.16 0.51 -5.54
C ALA A 224 -14.44 0.23 -4.76
N HIS A 225 -14.69 -1.04 -4.41
CA HIS A 225 -15.87 -1.43 -3.65
C HIS A 225 -15.90 -0.84 -2.22
N MET A 226 -14.75 -0.77 -1.56
CA MET A 226 -14.60 -0.08 -0.27
C MET A 226 -14.94 1.41 -0.39
N ALA A 227 -14.42 2.09 -1.41
CA ALA A 227 -14.71 3.50 -1.64
C ALA A 227 -16.22 3.73 -1.85
N ASP A 228 -16.87 2.91 -2.69
CA ASP A 228 -18.32 2.98 -2.92
C ASP A 228 -19.12 2.73 -1.63
N THR A 229 -18.68 1.79 -0.80
CA THR A 229 -19.34 1.45 0.48
C THR A 229 -19.27 2.61 1.46
N LEU A 230 -18.09 3.22 1.64
CA LEU A 230 -17.90 4.36 2.55
C LEU A 230 -18.69 5.60 2.10
N VAL A 231 -18.83 5.83 0.79
CA VAL A 231 -19.68 6.91 0.27
C VAL A 231 -21.15 6.65 0.55
N ALA A 232 -21.63 5.41 0.37
CA ALA A 232 -23.03 5.04 0.58
C ALA A 232 -23.47 5.13 2.06
N GLU A 233 -22.54 4.88 2.99
CA GLU A 233 -22.79 4.97 4.44
C GLU A 233 -22.68 6.40 5.00
N GLY A 234 -22.34 7.39 4.16
CA GLY A 234 -22.36 8.81 4.50
C GLY A 234 -21.05 9.36 5.05
N GLY A 235 -19.96 9.17 4.29
CA GLY A 235 -18.63 9.72 4.59
C GLY A 235 -18.58 11.21 4.94
#